data_AF-A0A6A6IFN4-F1
#
_entry.id   AF-A0A6A6IFN4-F1
#
_cell.length_a   1.000
_cell.length_b   1.000
_cell.length_c   1.000
_cell.angle_alpha   90.00
_cell.angle_beta   90.00
_cell.angle_gamma   90.00
#
_symmetry.space_group_name_H-M   'P 1'
#
loop_
_entity.id
_entity.type
_entity.pdbx_description
1 polymer ?
#
loop_
_entity_poly.entity_id
_entity_poly.type
_entity_poly.pdbx_seq_one_letter_code
_entity_poly.pdbx_strand_id
1 'polypeptide(L)'
;MNIECTYQTPRPTKKDQSMSLAINAIRRLEAKVEDLAAAIKTSNVVAPTLPGIFHDGRSPIATFSQASPGAVGQESTNALSRYERNNLQEMQVSPQATGTPAKSPHPVSEINGAVKLSFSQHGVALWPAVKQILPMEFVAARDAMPKEYVVEIESQRSPLPMHIDYPIGPAPDSWLTGLPLSVIKGLADAFFAVFHRNTPVLDKFHFFSSTLGLAMETDFGYDIETCLVLNVLALGCLAVKAYAEGNFALPSRHPPSGTDFARPEWYELVLDEPCGLKFFNEARKRFGFLMCQNDLQTGQFYMLSTLYYAQVLRPIDSWTTVNRAALCCMSMLARTDSMDFDQWEGDMFSRLFWCTLMYETIITQELSLPLSGLLEYEADMPIPKFTPCPRPKTSISGLLVDEDDSFFNFHFLAQAAHRIILTRIRHNLYSFAEKEGYPSPTLTAEMHHQLEQWRTNLPSSLQFADNENVDDSASPAHVIAKAMLRSRYLVAKFHIGRPFLYKALHAPGHTTDSEYREVQEGLRGGMFWPTTMGLCTRMQSALPLKFGWCSQCFGQVLLFHAVARSPDPKLRETLPEGWQEWVQIMMALIESCGKDSPGIAKDAELLKLL
;
A
#
# COMPACT_ATOMS: atom_id res chain seq x y z
N MET A 1 -39.25 -43.02 20.74
CA MET A 1 -38.95 -41.75 21.41
C MET A 1 -37.93 -41.02 20.56
N ASN A 2 -38.32 -39.91 19.92
CA ASN A 2 -37.35 -39.01 19.28
C ASN A 2 -36.85 -38.04 20.36
N ILE A 3 -35.56 -38.09 20.68
CA ILE A 3 -34.92 -37.11 21.54
C ILE A 3 -34.13 -36.17 20.64
N GLU A 4 -34.55 -34.91 20.60
CA GLU A 4 -33.94 -33.88 19.78
C GLU A 4 -32.60 -33.46 20.40
N CYS A 5 -31.50 -33.83 19.73
CA CYS A 5 -30.15 -33.56 20.22
C CYS A 5 -29.74 -32.11 19.91
N THR A 6 -29.99 -31.22 20.85
CA THR A 6 -29.58 -29.81 20.77
C THR A 6 -28.11 -29.66 21.12
N TYR A 7 -27.26 -29.49 20.10
CA TYR A 7 -25.88 -29.06 20.30
C TYR A 7 -25.85 -27.62 20.81
N GLN A 8 -25.25 -27.39 21.99
CA GLN A 8 -24.99 -26.03 22.45
C GLN A 8 -23.96 -25.36 21.53
N THR A 9 -24.26 -24.14 21.09
CA THR A 9 -23.31 -23.30 20.36
C THR A 9 -22.03 -23.11 21.19
N PRO A 10 -20.83 -23.20 20.59
CA PRO A 10 -19.57 -23.00 21.31
C PRO A 10 -19.58 -21.64 22.00
N ARG A 11 -19.24 -21.62 23.30
CA ARG A 11 -19.09 -20.36 24.03
C ARG A 11 -17.87 -19.62 23.46
N PRO A 12 -17.97 -18.31 23.15
CA PRO A 12 -16.86 -17.56 22.60
C PRO A 12 -15.67 -17.59 23.56
N THR A 13 -14.50 -17.93 23.03
CA THR A 13 -13.25 -18.00 23.79
C THR A 13 -12.77 -16.59 24.19
N LYS A 14 -11.80 -16.50 25.12
CA LYS A 14 -11.12 -15.23 25.41
C LYS A 14 -10.49 -14.60 24.15
N LYS A 15 -10.08 -15.43 23.18
CA LYS A 15 -9.51 -15.00 21.89
C LYS A 15 -10.58 -14.34 21.01
N ASP A 16 -11.79 -14.93 20.93
CA ASP A 16 -12.92 -14.37 20.18
C ASP A 16 -13.44 -13.07 20.80
N GLN A 17 -13.45 -12.98 22.14
CA GLN A 17 -13.76 -11.75 22.86
C GLN A 17 -12.72 -10.67 22.57
N SER A 18 -11.43 -11.01 22.59
CA SER A 18 -10.34 -10.09 22.23
C SER A 18 -10.41 -9.64 20.76
N MET A 19 -10.80 -10.53 19.84
CA MET A 19 -10.99 -10.23 18.42
C MET A 19 -12.16 -9.26 18.20
N SER A 20 -13.30 -9.52 18.85
CA SER A 20 -14.44 -8.60 18.83
C SER A 20 -14.07 -7.25 19.45
N LEU A 21 -13.31 -7.22 20.54
CA LEU A 21 -12.84 -5.97 21.17
C LEU A 21 -11.88 -5.19 20.27
N ALA A 22 -10.95 -5.85 19.57
CA ALA A 22 -10.02 -5.19 18.65
C ALA A 22 -10.72 -4.63 17.40
N ILE A 23 -11.61 -5.42 16.78
CA ILE A 23 -12.43 -4.96 15.63
C ILE A 23 -13.34 -3.80 16.06
N ASN A 24 -13.96 -3.89 17.25
CA ASN A 24 -14.76 -2.79 17.79
C ASN A 24 -13.92 -1.57 18.19
N ALA A 25 -12.65 -1.74 18.57
CA ALA A 25 -11.74 -0.61 18.83
C ALA A 25 -11.41 0.12 17.52
N ILE A 26 -11.05 -0.61 16.46
CA ILE A 26 -10.82 -0.04 15.12
C ILE A 26 -12.08 0.66 14.59
N ARG A 27 -13.25 0.02 14.65
CA ARG A 27 -14.54 0.62 14.26
C ARG A 27 -14.95 1.82 15.12
N ARG A 28 -14.58 1.85 16.40
CA ARG A 28 -14.81 3.02 17.28
C ARG A 28 -13.84 4.16 16.98
N LEU A 29 -12.63 3.89 16.50
CA LEU A 29 -11.72 4.91 15.98
C LEU A 29 -12.25 5.49 14.68
N GLU A 30 -12.79 4.66 13.78
CA GLU A 30 -13.47 5.10 12.55
C GLU A 30 -14.67 6.02 12.88
N ALA A 31 -15.63 5.54 13.67
CA ALA A 31 -16.83 6.31 14.02
C ALA A 31 -16.53 7.62 14.78
N LYS A 32 -15.61 7.60 15.77
CA LYS A 32 -15.23 8.82 16.49
C LYS A 32 -14.56 9.86 15.59
N VAL A 33 -13.84 9.43 14.55
CA VAL A 33 -13.24 10.37 13.59
C VAL A 33 -14.29 10.98 12.67
N GLU A 34 -15.32 10.25 12.27
CA GLU A 34 -16.46 10.82 11.53
C GLU A 34 -17.21 11.87 12.35
N ASP A 35 -17.51 11.57 13.63
CA ASP A 35 -18.15 12.51 14.56
C ASP A 35 -17.31 13.78 14.79
N LEU A 36 -15.99 13.65 14.96
CA LEU A 36 -15.08 14.81 15.13
C LEU A 36 -14.94 15.62 13.82
N ALA A 37 -14.87 14.96 12.67
CA ALA A 37 -14.87 15.65 11.37
C ALA A 37 -16.20 16.38 11.11
N ALA A 38 -17.33 15.85 11.61
CA ALA A 38 -18.62 16.54 11.58
C ALA A 38 -18.67 17.72 12.58
N ALA A 39 -18.14 17.57 13.80
CA ALA A 39 -18.09 18.62 14.81
C ALA A 39 -17.21 19.84 14.41
N ILE A 40 -16.12 19.59 13.68
CA ILE A 40 -15.27 20.65 13.11
C ILE A 40 -16.00 21.36 11.95
N LYS A 41 -16.81 20.64 11.15
CA LYS A 41 -17.66 21.27 10.12
C LYS A 41 -18.74 22.17 10.74
N THR A 42 -19.40 21.76 11.83
CA THR A 42 -20.46 22.56 12.46
C THR A 42 -19.93 23.77 13.23
N SER A 43 -18.73 23.69 13.80
CA SER A 43 -18.10 24.81 14.53
C SER A 43 -17.74 26.00 13.63
N ASN A 44 -17.61 25.79 12.32
CA ASN A 44 -17.34 26.86 11.34
C ASN A 44 -18.61 27.57 10.82
N VAL A 45 -19.81 27.20 11.27
CA VAL A 45 -21.09 27.71 10.73
C VAL A 45 -21.78 28.75 11.64
N VAL A 46 -21.38 28.88 12.91
CA VAL A 46 -22.06 29.75 13.89
C VAL A 46 -21.20 30.93 14.33
N ALA A 47 -21.26 32.03 13.56
CA ALA A 47 -20.89 33.36 14.03
C ALA A 47 -22.15 34.07 14.60
N PRO A 48 -22.11 34.68 15.79
CA PRO A 48 -23.29 35.29 16.39
C PRO A 48 -23.61 36.68 15.79
N THR A 49 -24.66 36.77 14.98
CA THR A 49 -25.21 38.05 14.52
C THR A 49 -26.14 38.68 15.55
N LEU A 50 -25.84 39.91 15.96
CA LEU A 50 -26.71 40.77 16.79
C LEU A 50 -28.01 41.16 16.04
N PRO A 51 -29.14 41.36 16.73
CA PRO A 51 -30.44 41.60 16.09
C PRO A 51 -30.65 43.08 15.70
N GLY A 52 -31.20 43.31 14.50
CA GLY A 52 -31.49 44.65 13.97
C GLY A 52 -32.68 44.73 12.98
N ILE A 53 -33.90 44.89 13.53
CA ILE A 53 -35.02 45.75 13.06
C ILE A 53 -35.52 45.66 11.58
N PHE A 54 -36.76 45.14 11.41
CA PHE A 54 -37.88 45.44 10.46
C PHE A 54 -37.61 46.19 9.11
N HIS A 55 -38.14 45.77 7.95
CA HIS A 55 -39.57 45.84 7.55
C HIS A 55 -39.97 45.09 6.22
N ASP A 56 -41.29 45.01 5.94
CA ASP A 56 -42.05 44.33 4.85
C ASP A 56 -41.94 44.84 3.39
N GLY A 57 -42.39 44.04 2.39
CA GLY A 57 -43.01 44.61 1.15
C GLY A 57 -43.12 43.84 -0.20
N ARG A 58 -44.08 42.88 -0.34
CA ARG A 58 -44.93 42.47 -1.52
C ARG A 58 -44.54 42.64 -3.04
N SER A 59 -44.90 41.61 -3.84
CA SER A 59 -45.04 41.55 -5.33
C SER A 59 -46.36 42.16 -5.90
N PRO A 60 -46.60 42.34 -7.25
CA PRO A 60 -47.27 41.31 -8.13
C PRO A 60 -47.02 41.41 -9.71
N ILE A 61 -47.11 40.33 -10.54
CA ILE A 61 -48.18 39.77 -11.47
C ILE A 61 -48.53 40.51 -12.81
N ALA A 62 -48.60 39.79 -13.98
CA ALA A 62 -49.43 40.06 -15.22
C ALA A 62 -49.49 38.83 -16.22
N THR A 63 -50.14 38.93 -17.43
CA THR A 63 -50.75 37.75 -18.18
C THR A 63 -50.95 37.89 -19.74
N PHE A 64 -51.19 36.76 -20.48
CA PHE A 64 -51.76 36.57 -21.88
C PHE A 64 -50.82 36.69 -23.13
N SER A 65 -51.10 36.23 -24.39
CA SER A 65 -52.32 35.70 -25.10
C SER A 65 -52.02 34.67 -26.27
N GLN A 66 -52.91 34.51 -27.30
CA GLN A 66 -52.91 33.48 -28.41
C GLN A 66 -52.91 34.01 -29.89
N ALA A 67 -52.65 33.16 -30.93
CA ALA A 67 -53.43 32.97 -32.21
C ALA A 67 -52.69 32.23 -33.41
N SER A 68 -53.41 31.81 -34.48
CA SER A 68 -53.00 30.92 -35.64
C SER A 68 -53.65 31.40 -37.00
N PRO A 69 -53.77 30.67 -38.19
CA PRO A 69 -53.33 29.31 -38.67
C PRO A 69 -52.93 29.10 -40.20
N GLY A 70 -52.36 27.91 -40.53
CA GLY A 70 -52.42 26.99 -41.73
C GLY A 70 -52.55 27.35 -43.25
N ALA A 71 -51.91 26.56 -44.16
CA ALA A 71 -52.43 25.97 -45.45
C ALA A 71 -51.43 25.22 -46.43
N VAL A 72 -51.76 23.96 -46.82
CA VAL A 72 -51.65 23.19 -48.13
C VAL A 72 -50.40 23.20 -49.09
N GLY A 73 -49.93 22.01 -49.57
CA GLY A 73 -49.21 21.83 -50.87
C GLY A 73 -48.38 20.51 -51.13
N GLN A 74 -48.50 19.87 -52.31
CA GLN A 74 -48.06 18.51 -52.76
C GLN A 74 -46.56 18.17 -53.06
N GLU A 75 -46.26 16.85 -52.98
CA GLU A 75 -45.39 15.96 -53.84
C GLU A 75 -43.82 15.93 -53.88
N SER A 76 -43.29 14.79 -53.43
CA SER A 76 -42.34 13.85 -54.11
C SER A 76 -40.91 14.25 -54.54
N THR A 77 -39.87 13.76 -53.84
CA THR A 77 -38.83 12.75 -54.31
C THR A 77 -37.65 12.58 -53.32
N ASN A 78 -36.85 11.51 -53.51
CA ASN A 78 -35.83 11.01 -52.56
C ASN A 78 -34.53 11.84 -52.47
N ALA A 79 -34.07 12.12 -51.24
CA ALA A 79 -32.69 11.87 -50.74
C ALA A 79 -32.51 12.50 -49.35
N LEU A 80 -32.17 11.71 -48.32
CA LEU A 80 -31.92 12.24 -46.97
C LEU A 80 -30.44 12.22 -46.60
N SER A 81 -29.86 13.41 -46.49
CA SER A 81 -28.69 13.63 -45.65
C SER A 81 -28.79 14.96 -44.88
N ARG A 82 -28.89 14.85 -43.55
CA ARG A 82 -28.42 15.79 -42.52
C ARG A 82 -29.28 17.05 -42.18
N TYR A 83 -29.35 17.27 -40.86
CA TYR A 83 -29.65 18.49 -40.08
C TYR A 83 -31.12 18.99 -39.85
N GLU A 84 -31.51 18.94 -38.55
CA GLU A 84 -32.18 20.00 -37.74
C GLU A 84 -33.58 20.54 -38.15
N ARG A 85 -34.48 21.09 -37.31
CA ARG A 85 -34.72 21.32 -35.84
C ARG A 85 -36.27 21.44 -35.70
N ASN A 86 -36.99 21.45 -34.57
CA ASN A 86 -36.78 21.50 -33.11
C ASN A 86 -37.94 20.66 -32.45
N ASN A 87 -37.93 20.21 -31.19
CA ASN A 87 -38.24 20.89 -29.89
C ASN A 87 -39.56 21.68 -29.87
N LEU A 88 -40.39 21.64 -28.80
CA LEU A 88 -40.14 21.81 -27.35
C LEU A 88 -41.07 20.88 -26.52
N GLN A 89 -40.94 20.58 -25.22
CA GLN A 89 -39.99 20.77 -24.09
C GLN A 89 -40.37 19.68 -23.03
N GLU A 90 -39.65 19.30 -21.97
CA GLU A 90 -38.48 19.79 -21.20
C GLU A 90 -37.54 18.56 -20.97
N MET A 91 -36.21 18.55 -21.08
CA MET A 91 -35.13 19.51 -20.82
C MET A 91 -34.60 19.57 -19.36
N GLN A 92 -34.02 18.47 -18.89
CA GLN A 92 -32.79 18.52 -18.08
C GLN A 92 -31.78 17.47 -18.58
N VAL A 93 -30.57 17.92 -18.90
CA VAL A 93 -29.53 17.12 -19.58
C VAL A 93 -28.46 16.70 -18.58
N SER A 94 -28.15 15.41 -18.57
CA SER A 94 -26.97 14.84 -17.90
C SER A 94 -25.69 15.12 -18.70
N PRO A 95 -24.59 15.57 -18.07
CA PRO A 95 -23.26 15.56 -18.66
C PRO A 95 -22.29 14.61 -17.92
N GLN A 96 -21.87 13.59 -18.67
CA GLN A 96 -20.50 13.05 -18.79
C GLN A 96 -19.46 13.26 -17.67
N ALA A 97 -18.89 12.13 -17.26
CA ALA A 97 -17.47 11.87 -17.01
C ALA A 97 -16.51 13.08 -16.90
N THR A 98 -15.97 13.28 -15.70
CA THR A 98 -14.72 14.00 -15.44
C THR A 98 -13.88 13.21 -14.45
N GLY A 99 -12.55 13.20 -14.64
CA GLY A 99 -11.65 12.29 -13.91
C GLY A 99 -11.24 12.74 -12.51
N THR A 100 -10.46 11.89 -11.85
CA THR A 100 -9.71 12.16 -10.60
C THR A 100 -8.93 13.49 -10.64
N PRO A 101 -8.67 14.16 -9.49
CA PRO A 101 -8.67 13.57 -8.15
C PRO A 101 -9.66 14.20 -7.15
N ALA A 102 -10.17 13.35 -6.26
CA ALA A 102 -10.59 13.65 -4.89
C ALA A 102 -11.27 15.02 -4.66
N LYS A 103 -12.52 15.16 -5.11
CA LYS A 103 -13.46 16.03 -4.41
C LYS A 103 -14.15 15.23 -3.32
N SER A 104 -13.80 15.51 -2.06
CA SER A 104 -14.79 15.35 -1.00
C SER A 104 -16.04 16.19 -1.36
N PRO A 105 -17.25 15.87 -0.88
CA PRO A 105 -18.44 16.69 -1.13
C PRO A 105 -18.33 18.13 -0.62
N HIS A 106 -17.26 18.46 0.11
CA HIS A 106 -16.92 19.82 0.54
C HIS A 106 -15.65 20.29 -0.18
N PRO A 107 -15.65 21.50 -0.78
CA PRO A 107 -14.42 22.12 -1.20
C PRO A 107 -13.57 22.41 0.04
N VAL A 108 -12.36 21.85 0.08
CA VAL A 108 -11.32 22.41 0.94
C VAL A 108 -11.09 23.84 0.46
N SER A 109 -11.17 24.82 1.36
CA SER A 109 -10.94 26.22 1.00
C SER A 109 -9.49 26.36 0.53
N GLU A 110 -9.29 26.44 -0.79
CA GLU A 110 -7.97 26.68 -1.38
C GLU A 110 -7.51 28.05 -0.92
N ILE A 111 -6.52 28.06 -0.03
CA ILE A 111 -5.85 29.28 0.39
C ILE A 111 -5.10 29.78 -0.85
N ASN A 112 -5.59 30.87 -1.46
CA ASN A 112 -4.95 31.50 -2.62
C ASN A 112 -3.45 31.69 -2.37
N GLY A 113 -2.61 31.09 -3.21
CA GLY A 113 -1.15 31.13 -3.09
C GLY A 113 -0.50 30.01 -2.26
N ALA A 114 -1.26 29.05 -1.72
CA ALA A 114 -0.66 27.92 -1.01
C ALA A 114 0.10 26.96 -1.94
N VAL A 115 1.33 26.61 -1.56
CA VAL A 115 2.19 25.65 -2.27
C VAL A 115 1.83 24.24 -1.83
N LYS A 116 1.42 23.38 -2.77
CA LYS A 116 1.17 21.96 -2.49
C LYS A 116 2.50 21.20 -2.36
N LEU A 117 2.71 20.52 -1.24
CA LEU A 117 3.93 19.76 -0.99
C LEU A 117 3.81 18.35 -1.59
N SER A 118 4.88 17.86 -2.23
CA SER A 118 4.92 16.47 -2.69
C SER A 118 5.06 15.52 -1.50
N PHE A 119 4.30 14.43 -1.51
CA PHE A 119 4.45 13.36 -0.52
C PHE A 119 5.66 12.47 -0.83
N SER A 120 5.98 12.26 -2.12
CA SER A 120 7.23 11.63 -2.57
C SER A 120 8.44 12.31 -1.96
N GLN A 121 9.43 11.50 -1.58
CA GLN A 121 10.69 11.98 -0.99
C GLN A 121 11.70 12.43 -2.05
N HIS A 122 11.64 11.91 -3.28
CA HIS A 122 12.36 12.49 -4.43
C HIS A 122 11.97 13.95 -4.70
N GLY A 123 10.75 14.34 -4.30
CA GLY A 123 10.28 15.73 -4.33
C GLY A 123 11.08 16.70 -3.46
N VAL A 124 11.85 16.24 -2.45
CA VAL A 124 12.72 17.09 -1.62
C VAL A 124 13.82 17.75 -2.46
N ALA A 125 14.38 17.03 -3.44
CA ALA A 125 15.44 17.55 -4.31
C ALA A 125 15.00 18.74 -5.18
N LEU A 126 13.69 19.01 -5.26
CA LEU A 126 13.09 20.09 -6.03
C LEU A 126 12.76 21.32 -5.17
N TRP A 127 12.91 21.25 -3.85
CA TRP A 127 12.59 22.35 -2.93
C TRP A 127 13.56 23.53 -3.14
N PRO A 128 13.06 24.78 -3.30
CA PRO A 128 13.90 25.95 -3.53
C PRO A 128 15.04 26.12 -2.51
N ALA A 129 14.76 25.96 -1.21
CA ALA A 129 15.78 26.05 -0.16
C ALA A 129 16.82 24.92 -0.25
N VAL A 130 16.42 23.70 -0.60
CA VAL A 130 17.34 22.56 -0.77
C VAL A 130 18.33 22.82 -1.91
N LYS A 131 17.86 23.39 -3.03
CA LYS A 131 18.72 23.81 -4.14
C LYS A 131 19.68 24.96 -3.80
N GLN A 132 19.37 25.78 -2.80
CA GLN A 132 20.22 26.88 -2.35
C GLN A 132 21.25 26.45 -1.29
N ILE A 133 20.95 25.42 -0.51
CA ILE A 133 21.73 24.98 0.66
C ILE A 133 22.68 23.80 0.36
N LEU A 134 22.29 22.90 -0.55
CA LEU A 134 23.11 21.72 -0.90
C LEU A 134 24.24 22.06 -1.89
N PRO A 135 25.30 21.23 -1.98
CA PRO A 135 26.44 21.48 -2.87
C PRO A 135 26.04 21.70 -4.34
N MET A 136 26.70 22.63 -5.01
CA MET A 136 26.44 22.99 -6.41
C MET A 136 26.56 21.78 -7.36
N GLU A 137 27.47 20.84 -7.08
CA GLU A 137 27.67 19.62 -7.86
C GLU A 137 26.41 18.72 -7.84
N PHE A 138 25.84 18.48 -6.65
CA PHE A 138 24.57 17.77 -6.49
C PHE A 138 23.44 18.48 -7.26
N VAL A 139 23.30 19.79 -7.08
CA VAL A 139 22.21 20.57 -7.67
C VAL A 139 22.31 20.58 -9.20
N ALA A 140 23.51 20.77 -9.75
CA ALA A 140 23.74 20.72 -11.20
C ALA A 140 23.49 19.33 -11.79
N ALA A 141 23.96 18.26 -11.12
CA ALA A 141 23.71 16.89 -11.55
C ALA A 141 22.21 16.55 -11.50
N ARG A 142 21.49 17.03 -10.48
CA ARG A 142 20.04 16.81 -10.35
C ARG A 142 19.24 17.60 -11.38
N ASP A 143 19.60 18.85 -11.65
CA ASP A 143 18.88 19.72 -12.60
C ASP A 143 19.16 19.37 -14.06
N ALA A 144 20.25 18.65 -14.34
CA ALA A 144 20.49 18.03 -15.65
C ALA A 144 19.56 16.82 -15.93
N MET A 145 18.79 16.35 -14.94
CA MET A 145 17.88 15.21 -15.08
C MET A 145 16.40 15.61 -14.98
N PRO A 146 15.49 14.93 -15.69
CA PRO A 146 14.06 15.20 -15.62
C PRO A 146 13.45 15.09 -14.22
N LYS A 147 12.23 15.64 -14.06
CA LYS A 147 11.56 15.72 -12.76
C LYS A 147 11.36 14.32 -12.14
N GLU A 148 10.85 13.37 -12.92
CA GLU A 148 10.60 12.00 -12.49
C GLU A 148 11.66 11.03 -13.07
N TYR A 149 12.95 11.39 -13.05
CA TYR A 149 14.05 10.61 -13.67
C TYR A 149 14.06 9.13 -13.28
N VAL A 150 13.66 8.80 -12.04
CA VAL A 150 13.55 7.42 -11.55
C VAL A 150 12.53 6.62 -12.36
N VAL A 151 11.39 7.22 -12.69
CA VAL A 151 10.35 6.61 -13.54
C VAL A 151 10.88 6.42 -14.95
N GLU A 152 11.57 7.40 -15.52
CA GLU A 152 12.13 7.30 -16.88
C GLU A 152 13.19 6.19 -16.99
N ILE A 153 14.12 6.12 -16.04
CA ILE A 153 15.18 5.11 -15.97
C ILE A 153 14.57 3.70 -15.82
N GLU A 154 13.65 3.50 -14.88
CA GLU A 154 13.04 2.19 -14.65
C GLU A 154 12.04 1.80 -15.77
N SER A 155 11.44 2.76 -16.49
CA SER A 155 10.58 2.48 -17.65
C SER A 155 11.38 2.05 -18.89
N GLN A 156 12.65 2.44 -18.99
CA GLN A 156 13.57 2.01 -20.05
C GLN A 156 14.30 0.69 -19.72
N ARG A 157 14.10 0.16 -18.52
CA ARG A 157 14.77 -1.05 -18.04
C ARG A 157 14.36 -2.28 -18.86
N SER A 158 15.35 -3.05 -19.30
CA SER A 158 15.11 -4.30 -20.04
C SER A 158 14.14 -5.24 -19.28
N PRO A 159 13.25 -5.96 -19.99
CA PRO A 159 12.40 -6.97 -19.37
C PRO A 159 13.20 -8.03 -18.59
N LEU A 160 12.55 -8.73 -17.66
CA LEU A 160 13.16 -9.92 -17.03
C LEU A 160 13.58 -10.94 -18.10
N PRO A 161 14.73 -11.63 -17.94
CA PRO A 161 15.16 -12.68 -18.86
C PRO A 161 14.07 -13.73 -19.09
N MET A 162 13.85 -14.10 -20.35
CA MET A 162 12.89 -15.16 -20.71
C MET A 162 13.53 -16.55 -20.62
N HIS A 163 14.84 -16.64 -20.87
CA HIS A 163 15.60 -17.89 -20.74
C HIS A 163 15.72 -18.30 -19.28
N ILE A 164 15.64 -19.61 -19.03
CA ILE A 164 15.74 -20.23 -17.71
C ILE A 164 16.59 -21.49 -17.86
N ASP A 165 17.42 -21.78 -16.86
CA ASP A 165 18.13 -23.06 -16.78
C ASP A 165 17.17 -24.13 -16.28
N TYR A 166 16.92 -25.13 -17.13
CA TYR A 166 15.99 -26.23 -16.84
C TYR A 166 16.61 -27.20 -15.83
N PRO A 167 16.04 -27.35 -14.63
CA PRO A 167 16.73 -28.06 -13.54
C PRO A 167 16.60 -29.59 -13.61
N ILE A 168 15.61 -30.12 -14.34
CA ILE A 168 15.27 -31.55 -14.34
C ILE A 168 14.91 -32.01 -15.75
N GLY A 169 15.57 -33.07 -16.19
CA GLY A 169 15.25 -33.81 -17.42
C GLY A 169 15.81 -33.20 -18.71
N PRO A 170 15.77 -33.95 -19.83
CA PRO A 170 16.26 -33.50 -21.13
C PRO A 170 15.25 -32.64 -21.92
N ALA A 171 14.03 -32.47 -21.41
CA ALA A 171 12.91 -31.85 -22.13
C ALA A 171 12.48 -30.52 -21.46
N PRO A 172 12.73 -29.36 -22.10
CA PRO A 172 12.36 -28.04 -21.58
C PRO A 172 10.90 -27.87 -21.19
N ASP A 173 9.96 -28.55 -21.83
CA ASP A 173 8.52 -28.32 -21.61
C ASP A 173 7.91 -29.17 -20.48
N SER A 174 8.66 -30.12 -19.89
CA SER A 174 8.13 -31.05 -18.87
C SER A 174 8.91 -31.07 -17.54
N TRP A 175 9.79 -30.11 -17.29
CA TRP A 175 10.59 -30.10 -16.05
C TRP A 175 9.73 -29.94 -14.77
N LEU A 176 8.59 -29.24 -14.88
CA LEU A 176 7.65 -29.01 -13.76
C LEU A 176 7.01 -30.31 -13.26
N THR A 177 6.60 -31.22 -14.14
CA THR A 177 5.99 -32.51 -13.75
C THR A 177 7.02 -33.46 -13.15
N GLY A 178 8.31 -33.26 -13.44
CA GLY A 178 9.43 -33.96 -12.81
C GLY A 178 9.82 -33.45 -11.41
N LEU A 179 9.19 -32.39 -10.88
CA LEU A 179 9.54 -31.82 -9.58
C LEU A 179 9.11 -32.75 -8.42
N PRO A 180 10.03 -33.10 -7.49
CA PRO A 180 9.64 -33.84 -6.30
C PRO A 180 8.64 -33.05 -5.45
N LEU A 181 7.62 -33.74 -4.92
CA LEU A 181 6.58 -33.12 -4.09
C LEU A 181 7.14 -32.45 -2.81
N SER A 182 8.32 -32.85 -2.35
CA SER A 182 9.06 -32.21 -1.26
C SER A 182 9.54 -30.78 -1.61
N VAL A 183 9.92 -30.53 -2.87
CA VAL A 183 10.27 -29.19 -3.37
C VAL A 183 9.04 -28.30 -3.39
N ILE A 184 7.98 -28.77 -4.04
CA ILE A 184 6.71 -28.03 -4.22
C ILE A 184 6.14 -27.65 -2.85
N LYS A 185 6.08 -28.60 -1.91
CA LYS A 185 5.61 -28.33 -0.54
C LYS A 185 6.56 -27.43 0.24
N GLY A 186 7.87 -27.66 0.19
CA GLY A 186 8.85 -26.85 0.92
C GLY A 186 8.85 -25.37 0.50
N LEU A 187 8.77 -25.09 -0.80
CA LEU A 187 8.65 -23.73 -1.34
C LEU A 187 7.29 -23.10 -0.99
N ALA A 188 6.19 -23.84 -1.11
CA ALA A 188 4.86 -23.34 -0.74
C ALA A 188 4.74 -23.04 0.77
N ASP A 189 5.22 -23.94 1.63
CA ASP A 189 5.24 -23.74 3.08
C ASP A 189 6.11 -22.52 3.45
N ALA A 190 7.26 -22.31 2.79
CA ALA A 190 8.08 -21.12 2.97
C ALA A 190 7.36 -19.82 2.54
N PHE A 191 6.66 -19.82 1.39
CA PHE A 191 5.82 -18.69 0.96
C PHE A 191 4.74 -18.37 2.02
N PHE A 192 4.02 -19.39 2.50
CA PHE A 192 2.96 -19.22 3.49
C PHE A 192 3.50 -18.76 4.85
N ALA A 193 4.74 -19.10 5.18
CA ALA A 193 5.41 -18.68 6.41
C ALA A 193 5.98 -17.24 6.36
N VAL A 194 6.14 -16.63 5.18
CA VAL A 194 6.79 -15.30 5.02
C VAL A 194 5.92 -14.28 4.31
N PHE A 195 5.60 -14.49 3.03
CA PHE A 195 4.92 -13.49 2.21
C PHE A 195 3.43 -13.43 2.50
N HIS A 196 2.78 -14.58 2.64
CA HIS A 196 1.36 -14.64 2.98
C HIS A 196 1.04 -13.93 4.31
N ARG A 197 1.96 -13.97 5.28
CA ARG A 197 1.85 -13.29 6.58
C ARG A 197 1.76 -11.76 6.49
N ASN A 198 2.26 -11.18 5.40
CA ASN A 198 2.22 -9.74 5.12
C ASN A 198 1.20 -9.38 4.03
N THR A 199 0.83 -10.34 3.17
CA THR A 199 -0.06 -10.14 2.02
C THR A 199 -0.98 -11.36 1.88
N PRO A 200 -2.06 -11.44 2.67
CA PRO A 200 -2.89 -12.64 2.83
C PRO A 200 -3.89 -12.85 1.69
N VAL A 201 -3.42 -12.81 0.44
CA VAL A 201 -4.27 -12.86 -0.78
C VAL A 201 -4.82 -14.24 -1.15
N LEU A 202 -4.29 -15.32 -0.56
CA LEU A 202 -4.76 -16.71 -0.72
C LEU A 202 -5.32 -17.26 0.59
N ASP A 203 -6.06 -18.37 0.55
CA ASP A 203 -6.33 -19.19 1.73
C ASP A 203 -5.38 -20.40 1.74
N LYS A 204 -4.60 -20.54 2.82
CA LYS A 204 -3.59 -21.61 2.97
C LYS A 204 -4.20 -23.01 2.90
N PHE A 205 -5.39 -23.20 3.47
CA PHE A 205 -6.07 -24.50 3.43
C PHE A 205 -6.56 -24.79 2.00
N HIS A 206 -7.27 -23.84 1.38
CA HIS A 206 -7.78 -23.98 0.01
C HIS A 206 -6.65 -24.25 -1.00
N PHE A 207 -5.51 -23.55 -0.86
CA PHE A 207 -4.34 -23.76 -1.72
C PHE A 207 -3.86 -25.22 -1.68
N PHE A 208 -3.60 -25.75 -0.48
CA PHE A 208 -3.09 -27.12 -0.33
C PHE A 208 -4.14 -28.21 -0.54
N SER A 209 -5.44 -27.92 -0.36
CA SER A 209 -6.52 -28.89 -0.52
C SER A 209 -7.16 -28.90 -1.92
N SER A 210 -6.96 -27.85 -2.73
CA SER A 210 -7.62 -27.67 -4.02
C SER A 210 -6.66 -27.14 -5.09
N THR A 211 -6.18 -25.90 -4.96
CA THR A 211 -5.41 -25.21 -6.03
C THR A 211 -4.17 -26.00 -6.45
N LEU A 212 -3.40 -26.52 -5.49
CA LEU A 212 -2.23 -27.34 -5.77
C LEU A 212 -2.58 -28.70 -6.38
N GLY A 213 -3.70 -29.32 -5.96
CA GLY A 213 -4.15 -30.59 -6.50
C GLY A 213 -4.50 -30.47 -7.99
N LEU A 214 -5.32 -29.48 -8.33
CA LEU A 214 -5.74 -29.19 -9.70
C LEU A 214 -4.55 -28.90 -10.63
N ALA A 215 -3.61 -28.06 -10.19
CA ALA A 215 -2.39 -27.78 -10.97
C ALA A 215 -1.51 -29.02 -11.19
N MET A 216 -1.52 -29.98 -10.26
CA MET A 216 -0.81 -31.25 -10.43
C MET A 216 -1.59 -32.23 -11.32
N GLU A 217 -2.92 -32.25 -11.26
CA GLU A 217 -3.79 -33.07 -12.10
C GLU A 217 -3.76 -32.65 -13.58
N THR A 218 -3.49 -31.37 -13.87
CA THR A 218 -3.34 -30.83 -15.24
C THR A 218 -1.89 -30.81 -15.74
N ASP A 219 -0.96 -31.51 -15.06
CA ASP A 219 0.48 -31.54 -15.39
C ASP A 219 1.12 -30.13 -15.47
N PHE A 220 0.70 -29.22 -14.58
CA PHE A 220 0.97 -27.79 -14.63
C PHE A 220 0.53 -27.19 -15.98
N GLY A 221 -0.79 -27.22 -16.24
CA GLY A 221 -1.43 -26.79 -17.47
C GLY A 221 -1.46 -25.27 -17.71
N TYR A 222 -2.24 -24.84 -18.71
CA TYR A 222 -2.49 -23.43 -19.03
C TYR A 222 -3.75 -22.93 -18.30
N ASP A 223 -3.80 -23.15 -16.98
CA ASP A 223 -4.91 -22.81 -16.08
C ASP A 223 -4.49 -21.85 -14.96
N ILE A 224 -5.47 -21.26 -14.28
CA ILE A 224 -5.22 -20.22 -13.27
C ILE A 224 -4.63 -20.81 -11.99
N GLU A 225 -5.01 -22.03 -11.63
CA GLU A 225 -4.47 -22.82 -10.53
C GLU A 225 -2.95 -22.98 -10.67
N THR A 226 -2.48 -23.41 -11.84
CA THR A 226 -1.06 -23.52 -12.16
C THR A 226 -0.36 -22.17 -12.08
N CYS A 227 -0.97 -21.11 -12.62
CA CYS A 227 -0.40 -19.76 -12.57
C CYS A 227 -0.24 -19.25 -11.12
N LEU A 228 -1.20 -19.54 -10.24
CA LEU A 228 -1.14 -19.24 -8.81
C LEU A 228 -0.07 -20.07 -8.09
N VAL A 229 -0.02 -21.38 -8.34
CA VAL A 229 0.99 -22.28 -7.75
C VAL A 229 2.40 -21.84 -8.15
N LEU A 230 2.66 -21.56 -9.42
CA LEU A 230 3.99 -21.15 -9.88
C LEU A 230 4.43 -19.80 -9.30
N ASN A 231 3.50 -18.84 -9.11
CA ASN A 231 3.79 -17.61 -8.36
C ASN A 231 4.11 -17.87 -6.88
N VAL A 232 3.39 -18.79 -6.24
CA VAL A 232 3.68 -19.23 -4.86
C VAL A 232 5.05 -19.89 -4.76
N LEU A 233 5.46 -20.71 -5.74
CA LEU A 233 6.80 -21.32 -5.77
C LEU A 233 7.91 -20.29 -6.01
N ALA A 234 7.70 -19.30 -6.89
CA ALA A 234 8.64 -18.21 -7.14
C ALA A 234 8.90 -17.36 -5.88
N LEU A 235 7.83 -16.96 -5.19
CA LEU A 235 7.92 -16.27 -3.90
C LEU A 235 8.44 -17.21 -2.79
N GLY A 236 8.17 -18.51 -2.87
CA GLY A 236 8.73 -19.54 -1.99
C GLY A 236 10.25 -19.60 -2.06
N CYS A 237 10.84 -19.42 -3.24
CA CYS A 237 12.29 -19.34 -3.42
C CYS A 237 12.88 -18.13 -2.67
N LEU A 238 12.28 -16.94 -2.84
CA LEU A 238 12.65 -15.73 -2.10
C LEU A 238 12.49 -15.89 -0.59
N ALA A 239 11.45 -16.61 -0.13
CA ALA A 239 11.23 -16.89 1.28
C ALA A 239 12.34 -17.80 1.85
N VAL A 240 12.69 -18.88 1.15
CA VAL A 240 13.81 -19.77 1.52
C VAL A 240 15.13 -18.99 1.59
N LYS A 241 15.38 -18.08 0.64
CA LYS A 241 16.54 -17.19 0.67
C LYS A 241 16.55 -16.27 1.90
N ALA A 242 15.39 -15.73 2.31
CA ALA A 242 15.27 -14.94 3.54
C ALA A 242 15.49 -15.76 4.83
N TYR A 243 15.04 -17.02 4.89
CA TYR A 243 15.39 -17.94 5.97
C TYR A 243 16.92 -18.15 6.07
N ALA A 244 17.59 -18.31 4.92
CA ALA A 244 19.05 -18.43 4.87
C ALA A 244 19.77 -17.13 5.30
N GLU A 245 19.32 -15.97 4.80
CA GLU A 245 19.85 -14.64 5.15
C GLU A 245 19.72 -14.31 6.65
N GLY A 246 18.64 -14.77 7.29
CA GLY A 246 18.39 -14.60 8.73
C GLY A 246 18.99 -15.70 9.63
N ASN A 247 19.52 -16.78 9.06
CA ASN A 247 19.91 -18.02 9.75
C ASN A 247 18.77 -18.67 10.56
N PHE A 248 17.54 -18.67 10.03
CA PHE A 248 16.39 -19.34 10.65
C PHE A 248 16.19 -20.75 10.07
N ALA A 249 15.86 -21.73 10.92
CA ALA A 249 15.40 -23.03 10.47
C ALA A 249 14.16 -22.92 9.55
N LEU A 250 14.14 -23.69 8.46
CA LEU A 250 13.00 -23.74 7.54
C LEU A 250 11.75 -24.35 8.20
N PRO A 251 10.53 -23.95 7.77
CA PRO A 251 9.29 -24.58 8.23
C PRO A 251 9.31 -26.10 8.00
N SER A 252 9.03 -26.86 9.05
CA SER A 252 8.98 -28.33 9.01
C SER A 252 7.82 -28.84 9.85
N ARG A 253 7.26 -30.00 9.46
CA ARG A 253 6.25 -30.73 10.25
C ARG A 253 6.86 -31.52 11.42
N HIS A 254 8.17 -31.73 11.40
CA HIS A 254 8.89 -32.40 12.48
C HIS A 254 9.59 -31.35 13.34
N PRO A 255 9.67 -31.55 14.68
CA PRO A 255 10.40 -30.63 15.55
C PRO A 255 11.83 -30.46 15.01
N PRO A 256 12.33 -29.23 14.88
CA PRO A 256 13.57 -28.97 14.17
C PRO A 256 14.76 -29.53 14.95
N SER A 257 15.70 -30.16 14.23
CA SER A 257 16.93 -30.72 14.81
C SER A 257 17.95 -29.67 15.29
N GLY A 258 17.66 -28.38 15.04
CA GLY A 258 18.43 -27.21 15.43
C GLY A 258 17.68 -25.93 15.06
N THR A 259 18.05 -24.78 15.65
CA THR A 259 17.42 -23.47 15.41
C THR A 259 17.79 -22.82 14.08
N ASP A 260 18.90 -23.26 13.50
CA ASP A 260 19.64 -22.56 12.46
C ASP A 260 19.25 -23.02 11.05
N PHE A 261 19.65 -22.26 10.03
CA PHE A 261 19.32 -22.60 8.65
C PHE A 261 20.14 -23.81 8.14
N ALA A 262 19.44 -24.92 7.91
CA ALA A 262 19.97 -26.07 7.18
C ALA A 262 19.56 -26.01 5.70
N ARG A 263 20.54 -26.09 4.78
CA ARG A 263 20.26 -26.15 3.33
C ARG A 263 19.50 -27.44 3.01
N PRO A 264 18.29 -27.39 2.44
CA PRO A 264 17.60 -28.58 1.95
C PRO A 264 18.30 -29.14 0.71
N GLU A 265 18.11 -30.43 0.41
CA GLU A 265 18.70 -31.10 -0.77
C GLU A 265 18.35 -30.41 -2.10
N TRP A 266 17.20 -29.73 -2.14
CA TRP A 266 16.70 -29.00 -3.30
C TRP A 266 17.09 -27.52 -3.34
N TYR A 267 17.98 -27.04 -2.45
CA TYR A 267 18.35 -25.63 -2.35
C TYR A 267 18.90 -25.03 -3.65
N GLU A 268 19.60 -25.81 -4.47
CA GLU A 268 20.10 -25.36 -5.78
C GLU A 268 18.98 -24.87 -6.73
N LEU A 269 17.74 -25.34 -6.57
CA LEU A 269 16.60 -24.87 -7.35
C LEU A 269 16.22 -23.41 -7.05
N VAL A 270 16.65 -22.87 -5.91
CA VAL A 270 16.37 -21.50 -5.43
C VAL A 270 17.40 -20.48 -5.96
N LEU A 271 18.57 -20.92 -6.42
CA LEU A 271 19.73 -20.08 -6.75
C LEU A 271 19.67 -19.39 -8.13
N ASP A 272 18.46 -19.11 -8.64
CA ASP A 272 18.28 -18.29 -9.85
C ASP A 272 18.71 -16.84 -9.63
N GLU A 273 19.02 -16.14 -10.72
CA GLU A 273 19.23 -14.69 -10.72
C GLU A 273 18.25 -13.99 -11.70
N PRO A 274 17.20 -13.31 -11.20
CA PRO A 274 16.76 -13.23 -9.80
C PRO A 274 16.13 -14.53 -9.26
N CYS A 275 16.22 -14.70 -7.95
CA CYS A 275 15.72 -15.86 -7.20
C CYS A 275 14.25 -16.18 -7.51
N GLY A 276 13.98 -17.41 -7.94
CA GLY A 276 12.65 -17.89 -8.30
C GLY A 276 12.20 -17.59 -9.75
N LEU A 277 13.06 -17.00 -10.59
CA LEU A 277 12.71 -16.59 -11.96
C LEU A 277 12.15 -17.75 -12.79
N LYS A 278 12.67 -18.98 -12.64
CA LYS A 278 12.19 -20.12 -13.44
C LYS A 278 10.70 -20.39 -13.26
N PHE A 279 10.22 -20.37 -12.02
CA PHE A 279 8.80 -20.53 -11.70
C PHE A 279 7.98 -19.33 -12.18
N PHE A 280 8.49 -18.11 -11.99
CA PHE A 280 7.82 -16.88 -12.43
C PHE A 280 7.69 -16.78 -13.96
N ASN A 281 8.66 -17.30 -14.71
CA ASN A 281 8.62 -17.36 -16.17
C ASN A 281 7.56 -18.34 -16.66
N GLU A 282 7.52 -19.55 -16.10
CA GLU A 282 6.49 -20.54 -16.44
C GLU A 282 5.08 -20.05 -16.06
N ALA A 283 4.94 -19.30 -14.95
CA ALA A 283 3.69 -18.65 -14.54
C ALA A 283 3.22 -17.63 -15.58
N ARG A 284 4.10 -16.69 -15.96
CA ARG A 284 3.79 -15.64 -16.95
C ARG A 284 3.54 -16.21 -18.35
N LYS A 285 4.27 -17.26 -18.76
CA LYS A 285 4.08 -18.00 -20.02
C LYS A 285 2.66 -18.58 -20.10
N ARG A 286 2.18 -19.22 -19.02
CA ARG A 286 0.84 -19.82 -18.97
C ARG A 286 -0.28 -18.80 -18.88
N PHE A 287 -0.09 -17.79 -18.05
CA PHE A 287 -1.07 -16.73 -17.82
C PHE A 287 -1.33 -15.86 -19.07
N GLY A 288 -0.47 -15.91 -20.09
CA GLY A 288 -0.66 -15.17 -21.35
C GLY A 288 -2.02 -15.40 -22.04
N PHE A 289 -2.62 -16.59 -21.91
CA PHE A 289 -3.97 -16.86 -22.45
C PHE A 289 -5.11 -16.44 -21.50
N LEU A 290 -4.80 -16.16 -20.23
CA LEU A 290 -5.75 -15.79 -19.17
C LEU A 290 -5.81 -14.27 -18.93
N MET A 291 -4.87 -13.50 -19.49
CA MET A 291 -4.62 -12.07 -19.19
C MET A 291 -5.79 -11.08 -19.40
N CYS A 292 -6.90 -11.53 -20.00
CA CYS A 292 -8.13 -10.75 -20.20
C CYS A 292 -9.23 -11.07 -19.19
N GLN A 293 -9.03 -12.06 -18.30
CA GLN A 293 -9.93 -12.36 -17.19
C GLN A 293 -9.83 -11.27 -16.11
N ASN A 294 -10.91 -11.08 -15.35
CA ASN A 294 -11.05 -10.04 -14.33
C ASN A 294 -11.91 -10.57 -13.17
N ASP A 295 -11.44 -11.66 -12.57
CA ASP A 295 -12.04 -12.35 -11.42
C ASP A 295 -11.07 -12.40 -10.23
N LEU A 296 -11.51 -13.04 -9.14
CA LEU A 296 -10.75 -13.13 -7.89
C LEU A 296 -9.40 -13.82 -8.08
N GLN A 297 -9.35 -14.95 -8.79
CA GLN A 297 -8.12 -15.72 -8.99
C GLN A 297 -7.14 -14.98 -9.91
N THR A 298 -7.65 -14.30 -10.93
CA THR A 298 -6.85 -13.40 -11.79
C THR A 298 -6.25 -12.24 -10.99
N GLY A 299 -7.06 -11.60 -10.12
CA GLY A 299 -6.58 -10.55 -9.24
C GLY A 299 -5.53 -11.04 -8.24
N GLN A 300 -5.72 -12.24 -7.67
CA GLN A 300 -4.73 -12.92 -6.81
C GLN A 300 -3.42 -13.18 -7.57
N PHE A 301 -3.48 -13.67 -8.81
CA PHE A 301 -2.29 -13.85 -9.66
C PHE A 301 -1.54 -12.53 -9.87
N TYR A 302 -2.25 -11.45 -10.21
CA TYR A 302 -1.63 -10.14 -10.41
C TYR A 302 -1.05 -9.56 -9.12
N MET A 303 -1.68 -9.78 -7.96
CA MET A 303 -1.15 -9.31 -6.68
C MET A 303 0.07 -10.12 -6.21
N LEU A 304 0.10 -11.44 -6.45
CA LEU A 304 1.32 -12.25 -6.22
C LEU A 304 2.46 -11.84 -7.18
N SER A 305 2.14 -11.57 -8.45
CA SER A 305 3.11 -11.05 -9.43
C SER A 305 3.67 -9.69 -9.01
N THR A 306 2.83 -8.84 -8.41
CA THR A 306 3.22 -7.55 -7.82
C THR A 306 4.24 -7.75 -6.70
N LEU A 307 4.01 -8.70 -5.79
CA LEU A 307 4.98 -9.03 -4.74
C LEU A 307 6.31 -9.48 -5.32
N TYR A 308 6.29 -10.34 -6.35
CA TYR A 308 7.52 -10.82 -6.98
C TYR A 308 8.32 -9.67 -7.59
N TYR A 309 7.70 -8.84 -8.44
CA TYR A 309 8.35 -7.66 -9.03
C TYR A 309 8.83 -6.66 -7.97
N ALA A 310 8.10 -6.47 -6.87
CA ALA A 310 8.52 -5.63 -5.76
C ALA A 310 9.78 -6.17 -5.07
N GLN A 311 9.88 -7.49 -4.88
CA GLN A 311 11.04 -8.13 -4.25
C GLN A 311 12.28 -8.15 -5.15
N VAL A 312 12.12 -8.24 -6.47
CA VAL A 312 13.23 -8.10 -7.43
C VAL A 312 13.49 -6.64 -7.85
N LEU A 313 12.98 -5.68 -7.06
CA LEU A 313 13.21 -4.23 -7.22
C LEU A 313 12.88 -3.70 -8.63
N ARG A 314 11.74 -4.12 -9.18
CA ARG A 314 11.21 -3.67 -10.48
C ARG A 314 9.93 -2.83 -10.29
N PRO A 315 10.06 -1.53 -9.97
CA PRO A 315 8.93 -0.70 -9.53
C PRO A 315 7.85 -0.54 -10.59
N ILE A 316 8.21 -0.26 -11.84
CA ILE A 316 7.26 -0.03 -12.95
C ILE A 316 6.50 -1.31 -13.30
N ASP A 317 7.17 -2.47 -13.29
CA ASP A 317 6.51 -3.77 -13.47
C ASP A 317 5.53 -4.05 -12.31
N SER A 318 5.93 -3.79 -11.06
CA SER A 318 5.06 -3.99 -9.88
C SER A 318 3.86 -3.03 -9.87
N TRP A 319 4.03 -1.78 -10.31
CA TRP A 319 2.94 -0.82 -10.50
C TRP A 319 1.99 -1.28 -11.61
N THR A 320 2.53 -1.82 -12.71
CA THR A 320 1.72 -2.38 -13.80
C THR A 320 0.86 -3.54 -13.32
N THR A 321 1.41 -4.49 -12.55
CA THR A 321 0.65 -5.63 -12.04
C THR A 321 -0.32 -5.25 -10.93
N VAL A 322 -0.02 -4.27 -10.06
CA VAL A 322 -1.00 -3.85 -9.03
C VAL A 322 -2.18 -3.13 -9.66
N ASN A 323 -1.98 -2.35 -10.73
CA ASN A 323 -3.07 -1.76 -11.51
C ASN A 323 -3.94 -2.84 -12.18
N ARG A 324 -3.36 -3.98 -12.59
CA ARG A 324 -4.13 -5.11 -13.10
C ARG A 324 -4.94 -5.81 -12.00
N ALA A 325 -4.38 -6.03 -10.81
CA ALA A 325 -5.14 -6.52 -9.65
C ALA A 325 -6.28 -5.56 -9.26
N ALA A 326 -6.03 -4.25 -9.32
CA ALA A 326 -7.02 -3.21 -9.08
C ALA A 326 -8.15 -3.22 -10.12
N LEU A 327 -7.81 -3.42 -11.40
CA LEU A 327 -8.81 -3.59 -12.47
C LEU A 327 -9.70 -4.82 -12.22
N CYS A 328 -9.15 -5.95 -11.75
CA CYS A 328 -9.96 -7.10 -11.34
C CYS A 328 -10.91 -6.71 -10.20
N CYS A 329 -10.42 -5.99 -9.18
CA CYS A 329 -11.24 -5.55 -8.04
C CYS A 329 -12.41 -4.65 -8.47
N MET A 330 -12.13 -3.61 -9.26
CA MET A 330 -13.16 -2.69 -9.76
C MET A 330 -14.14 -3.40 -10.71
N SER A 331 -13.65 -4.34 -11.54
CA SER A 331 -14.51 -5.14 -12.44
C SER A 331 -15.47 -6.06 -11.68
N MET A 332 -15.05 -6.61 -10.54
CA MET A 332 -15.93 -7.39 -9.66
C MET A 332 -16.97 -6.50 -8.98
N LEU A 333 -16.56 -5.37 -8.40
CA LEU A 333 -17.47 -4.40 -7.76
C LEU A 333 -18.52 -3.85 -8.74
N ALA A 334 -18.15 -3.61 -9.99
CA ALA A 334 -19.06 -3.14 -11.04
C ALA A 334 -20.02 -4.21 -11.59
N ARG A 335 -19.81 -5.50 -11.27
CA ARG A 335 -20.59 -6.64 -11.80
C ARG A 335 -21.45 -7.36 -10.77
N THR A 336 -21.25 -7.11 -9.48
CA THR A 336 -21.85 -7.89 -8.39
C THR A 336 -22.82 -7.03 -7.59
N ASP A 337 -24.11 -7.17 -7.87
CA ASP A 337 -25.20 -6.42 -7.21
C ASP A 337 -25.29 -6.67 -5.69
N SER A 338 -24.79 -7.82 -5.21
CA SER A 338 -24.58 -8.08 -3.79
C SER A 338 -23.50 -9.14 -3.58
N MET A 339 -22.41 -8.77 -2.89
CA MET A 339 -21.35 -9.69 -2.48
C MET A 339 -21.50 -9.95 -0.97
N ASP A 340 -21.63 -11.22 -0.58
CA ASP A 340 -21.70 -11.57 0.85
C ASP A 340 -20.29 -11.62 1.46
N PHE A 341 -19.85 -10.48 2.00
CA PHE A 341 -18.58 -10.33 2.70
C PHE A 341 -18.54 -11.01 4.08
N ASP A 342 -19.59 -11.72 4.53
CA ASP A 342 -19.51 -12.65 5.67
C ASP A 342 -19.11 -14.06 5.22
N GLN A 343 -19.27 -14.43 3.95
CA GLN A 343 -18.75 -15.69 3.40
C GLN A 343 -17.25 -15.62 3.08
N TRP A 344 -16.65 -16.81 2.95
CA TRP A 344 -15.24 -16.98 2.59
C TRP A 344 -14.85 -16.28 1.29
N GLU A 345 -15.66 -16.37 0.22
CA GLU A 345 -15.32 -15.78 -1.08
C GLU A 345 -15.32 -14.23 -1.02
N GLY A 346 -16.32 -13.63 -0.37
CA GLY A 346 -16.37 -12.19 -0.14
C GLY A 346 -15.24 -11.69 0.76
N ASP A 347 -14.86 -12.45 1.80
CA ASP A 347 -13.69 -12.13 2.63
C ASP A 347 -12.37 -12.28 1.86
N MET A 348 -12.21 -13.30 1.00
CA MET A 348 -11.05 -13.44 0.13
C MET A 348 -10.93 -12.27 -0.85
N PHE A 349 -12.04 -11.79 -1.37
CA PHE A 349 -12.09 -10.56 -2.15
C PHE A 349 -11.69 -9.32 -1.32
N SER A 350 -12.18 -9.18 -0.07
CA SER A 350 -11.71 -8.12 0.84
C SER A 350 -10.20 -8.17 1.04
N ARG A 351 -9.61 -9.35 1.26
CA ARG A 351 -8.16 -9.49 1.41
C ARG A 351 -7.43 -9.02 0.16
N LEU A 352 -7.89 -9.42 -1.03
CA LEU A 352 -7.32 -8.97 -2.31
C LEU A 352 -7.40 -7.44 -2.47
N PHE A 353 -8.57 -6.84 -2.23
CA PHE A 353 -8.79 -5.40 -2.34
C PHE A 353 -7.80 -4.63 -1.45
N TRP A 354 -7.76 -4.97 -0.15
CA TRP A 354 -6.93 -4.23 0.81
C TRP A 354 -5.43 -4.45 0.54
N CYS A 355 -5.00 -5.64 0.13
CA CYS A 355 -3.61 -5.88 -0.29
C CYS A 355 -3.21 -5.02 -1.50
N THR A 356 -4.10 -4.97 -2.51
CA THR A 356 -3.90 -4.22 -3.75
C THR A 356 -3.83 -2.71 -3.46
N LEU A 357 -4.85 -2.17 -2.79
CA LEU A 357 -4.95 -0.75 -2.48
C LEU A 357 -3.81 -0.27 -1.57
N MET A 358 -3.38 -1.09 -0.60
CA MET A 358 -2.25 -0.75 0.27
C MET A 358 -0.93 -0.63 -0.50
N TYR A 359 -0.65 -1.52 -1.44
CA TYR A 359 0.57 -1.46 -2.24
C TYR A 359 0.51 -0.34 -3.29
N GLU A 360 -0.60 -0.24 -4.03
CA GLU A 360 -0.83 0.79 -5.05
C GLU A 360 -0.66 2.20 -4.47
N THR A 361 -1.27 2.47 -3.31
CA THR A 361 -1.18 3.76 -2.61
C THR A 361 0.27 4.18 -2.38
N ILE A 362 1.17 3.24 -2.08
CA ILE A 362 2.57 3.53 -1.77
C ILE A 362 3.37 3.77 -3.05
N ILE A 363 3.32 2.84 -4.02
CA ILE A 363 4.15 2.95 -5.23
C ILE A 363 3.75 4.16 -6.10
N THR A 364 2.47 4.50 -6.15
CA THR A 364 1.99 5.70 -6.86
C THR A 364 2.37 7.01 -6.16
N GLN A 365 2.47 7.00 -4.83
CA GLN A 365 2.86 8.19 -4.06
C GLN A 365 4.35 8.49 -4.14
N GLU A 366 5.21 7.48 -4.11
CA GLU A 366 6.66 7.68 -4.22
C GLU A 366 7.09 8.11 -5.63
N LEU A 367 6.51 7.51 -6.66
CA LEU A 367 6.90 7.72 -8.06
C LEU A 367 5.97 8.65 -8.87
N SER A 368 5.02 9.32 -8.20
CA SER A 368 4.02 10.19 -8.86
C SER A 368 3.21 9.52 -9.98
N LEU A 369 3.08 8.18 -9.96
CA LEU A 369 2.46 7.39 -11.02
C LEU A 369 0.93 7.48 -11.01
N PRO A 370 0.25 7.25 -12.15
CA PRO A 370 -1.20 7.18 -12.20
C PRO A 370 -1.80 6.15 -11.25
N LEU A 371 -2.95 6.50 -10.66
CA LEU A 371 -3.81 5.61 -9.89
C LEU A 371 -4.80 4.89 -10.83
N SER A 372 -5.20 3.67 -10.48
CA SER A 372 -6.23 2.89 -11.17
C SER A 372 -7.65 3.43 -10.99
N GLY A 373 -7.93 4.07 -9.86
CA GLY A 373 -9.27 4.43 -9.38
C GLY A 373 -9.75 3.61 -8.17
N LEU A 374 -9.06 2.52 -7.79
CA LEU A 374 -9.48 1.61 -6.71
C LEU A 374 -9.75 2.31 -5.37
N LEU A 375 -9.03 3.40 -5.08
CA LEU A 375 -9.18 4.22 -3.87
C LEU A 375 -10.61 4.77 -3.69
N GLU A 376 -11.37 4.97 -4.77
CA GLU A 376 -12.74 5.51 -4.71
C GLU A 376 -13.71 4.56 -4.01
N TYR A 377 -13.41 3.27 -3.98
CA TYR A 377 -14.21 2.22 -3.33
C TYR A 377 -13.80 1.94 -1.87
N GLU A 378 -12.82 2.67 -1.32
CA GLU A 378 -12.27 2.43 0.03
C GLU A 378 -13.33 2.51 1.14
N ALA A 379 -14.27 3.47 1.04
CA ALA A 379 -15.27 3.73 2.07
C ALA A 379 -16.34 2.64 2.18
N ASP A 380 -16.71 2.03 1.06
CA ASP A 380 -17.73 0.97 1.01
C ASP A 380 -17.15 -0.43 1.26
N MET A 381 -15.82 -0.56 1.24
CA MET A 381 -15.15 -1.86 1.33
C MET A 381 -14.96 -2.33 2.78
N PRO A 382 -15.60 -3.44 3.22
CA PRO A 382 -15.35 -3.98 4.55
C PRO A 382 -13.89 -4.45 4.74
N ILE A 383 -13.35 -4.20 5.93
CA ILE A 383 -12.07 -4.78 6.38
C ILE A 383 -12.14 -6.32 6.40
N PRO A 384 -11.04 -7.03 6.11
CA PRO A 384 -11.04 -8.50 6.13
C PRO A 384 -11.33 -9.05 7.53
N LYS A 385 -12.23 -10.04 7.58
CA LYS A 385 -12.62 -10.81 8.77
C LYS A 385 -11.77 -12.07 8.93
N PHE A 386 -11.07 -12.48 7.87
CA PHE A 386 -10.28 -13.71 7.78
C PHE A 386 -11.13 -14.97 7.97
N THR A 387 -12.32 -14.97 7.36
CA THR A 387 -13.23 -16.11 7.32
C THR A 387 -12.51 -17.33 6.75
N PRO A 388 -12.45 -18.48 7.45
CA PRO A 388 -11.74 -19.66 6.97
C PRO A 388 -12.49 -20.34 5.82
N CYS A 389 -11.75 -20.93 4.87
CA CYS A 389 -12.34 -21.75 3.82
C CYS A 389 -13.23 -22.88 4.40
N PRO A 390 -14.47 -23.08 3.88
CA PRO A 390 -15.37 -24.14 4.35
C PRO A 390 -14.73 -25.52 4.24
N ARG A 391 -14.65 -26.25 5.37
CA ARG A 391 -13.98 -27.55 5.44
C ARG A 391 -14.99 -28.70 5.41
N PRO A 392 -14.74 -29.80 4.67
CA PRO A 392 -15.55 -31.00 4.75
C PRO A 392 -15.61 -31.52 6.20
N LYS A 393 -16.78 -31.98 6.65
CA LYS A 393 -17.01 -32.46 8.04
C LYS A 393 -16.14 -33.64 8.46
N THR A 394 -15.51 -34.33 7.50
CA THR A 394 -14.59 -35.45 7.69
C THR A 394 -13.12 -35.02 7.80
N SER A 395 -12.78 -33.74 7.62
CA SER A 395 -11.39 -33.27 7.58
C SER A 395 -10.81 -33.09 8.99
N ILE A 396 -9.82 -33.91 9.33
CA ILE A 396 -9.00 -33.75 10.54
C ILE A 396 -8.18 -32.44 10.56
N SER A 397 -8.13 -31.70 9.45
CA SER A 397 -7.40 -30.43 9.35
C SER A 397 -7.95 -29.34 10.28
N GLY A 398 -9.14 -29.49 10.86
CA GLY A 398 -9.65 -28.61 11.91
C GLY A 398 -8.77 -28.57 13.17
N LEU A 399 -7.90 -29.57 13.37
CA LEU A 399 -6.89 -29.60 14.45
C LEU A 399 -5.58 -28.88 14.09
N LEU A 400 -5.42 -28.47 12.83
CA LEU A 400 -4.24 -27.75 12.31
C LEU A 400 -4.56 -26.26 12.17
N VAL A 401 -4.91 -25.62 13.28
CA VAL A 401 -4.93 -24.16 13.37
C VAL A 401 -3.50 -23.71 13.64
N ASP A 402 -2.96 -22.91 12.74
CA ASP A 402 -1.64 -22.30 12.86
C ASP A 402 -1.76 -21.19 13.91
N GLU A 403 -1.12 -21.38 15.08
CA GLU A 403 -1.41 -20.58 16.29
C GLU A 403 -1.19 -19.07 16.07
N ASP A 404 -0.24 -18.74 15.20
CA ASP A 404 0.17 -17.38 14.82
C ASP A 404 -0.76 -16.71 13.79
N ASP A 405 -1.70 -17.43 13.15
CA ASP A 405 -2.58 -16.86 12.10
C ASP A 405 -3.25 -15.57 12.59
N SER A 406 -3.74 -15.55 13.83
CA SER A 406 -4.38 -14.38 14.41
C SER A 406 -3.42 -13.20 14.62
N PHE A 407 -2.16 -13.46 14.97
CA PHE A 407 -1.14 -12.40 15.12
C PHE A 407 -0.92 -11.70 13.77
N PHE A 408 -0.75 -12.46 12.69
CA PHE A 408 -0.52 -11.91 11.36
C PHE A 408 -1.77 -11.26 10.75
N ASN A 409 -2.97 -11.78 11.03
CA ASN A 409 -4.23 -11.16 10.65
C ASN A 409 -4.42 -9.78 11.32
N PHE A 410 -4.17 -9.68 12.64
CA PHE A 410 -4.20 -8.39 13.33
C PHE A 410 -3.09 -7.44 12.85
N HIS A 411 -1.90 -7.96 12.53
CA HIS A 411 -0.81 -7.18 11.94
C HIS A 411 -1.23 -6.55 10.61
N PHE A 412 -1.87 -7.31 9.72
CA PHE A 412 -2.40 -6.80 8.46
C PHE A 412 -3.44 -5.68 8.69
N LEU A 413 -4.40 -5.89 9.59
CA LEU A 413 -5.41 -4.88 9.93
C LEU A 413 -4.79 -3.61 10.53
N ALA A 414 -3.78 -3.74 11.39
CA ALA A 414 -3.05 -2.61 11.96
C ALA A 414 -2.34 -1.79 10.87
N GLN A 415 -1.75 -2.45 9.85
CA GLN A 415 -1.17 -1.74 8.70
C GLN A 415 -2.23 -1.03 7.84
N ALA A 416 -3.39 -1.64 7.63
CA ALA A 416 -4.50 -1.03 6.87
C ALA A 416 -5.01 0.23 7.57
N ALA A 417 -5.26 0.16 8.88
CA ALA A 417 -5.64 1.31 9.71
C ALA A 417 -4.57 2.42 9.69
N HIS A 418 -3.28 2.06 9.75
CA HIS A 418 -2.19 3.03 9.66
C HIS A 418 -2.13 3.75 8.29
N ARG A 419 -2.50 3.08 7.19
CA ARG A 419 -2.55 3.72 5.87
C ARG A 419 -3.54 4.89 5.85
N ILE A 420 -4.70 4.73 6.49
CA ILE A 420 -5.72 5.79 6.58
C ILE A 420 -5.15 7.02 7.31
N ILE A 421 -4.34 6.83 8.35
CA ILE A 421 -3.65 7.92 9.07
C ILE A 421 -2.65 8.65 8.17
N LEU A 422 -1.80 7.93 7.43
CA LEU A 422 -0.88 8.55 6.45
C LEU A 422 -1.63 9.30 5.34
N THR A 423 -2.74 8.74 4.85
CA THR A 423 -3.63 9.41 3.90
C THR A 423 -4.19 10.71 4.48
N ARG A 424 -4.60 10.74 5.76
CA ARG A 424 -5.06 11.97 6.43
C ARG A 424 -3.94 12.98 6.61
N ILE A 425 -2.75 12.57 7.07
CA ILE A 425 -1.56 13.42 7.18
C ILE A 425 -1.27 14.11 5.84
N ARG A 426 -1.26 13.34 4.74
CA ARG A 426 -1.08 13.87 3.38
C ARG A 426 -2.14 14.90 3.00
N HIS A 427 -3.42 14.60 3.17
CA HIS A 427 -4.49 15.52 2.76
C HIS A 427 -4.57 16.79 3.61
N ASN A 428 -4.18 16.73 4.89
CA ASN A 428 -4.37 17.82 5.85
C ASN A 428 -3.13 18.69 6.08
N LEU A 429 -1.92 18.14 5.91
CA LEU A 429 -0.67 18.86 6.24
C LEU A 429 0.26 19.11 5.04
N TYR A 430 0.05 18.49 3.87
CA TYR A 430 0.97 18.63 2.72
C TYR A 430 0.65 19.82 1.82
N SER A 431 0.52 20.97 2.46
CA SER A 431 0.45 22.29 1.84
C SER A 431 1.21 23.29 2.71
N PHE A 432 1.73 24.34 2.08
CA PHE A 432 2.47 25.42 2.72
C PHE A 432 1.84 26.77 2.37
N ALA A 433 1.74 27.65 3.35
CA ALA A 433 1.38 29.05 3.17
C ALA A 433 2.30 29.87 4.08
N GLU A 434 2.85 30.97 3.57
CA GLU A 434 3.78 31.82 4.31
C GLU A 434 3.03 32.69 5.34
N LYS A 435 2.76 32.08 6.50
CA LYS A 435 2.14 32.74 7.65
C LYS A 435 2.45 31.99 8.95
N GLU A 436 2.27 32.68 10.07
CA GLU A 436 2.29 32.05 11.40
C GLU A 436 1.13 31.06 11.59
N GLY A 437 1.32 30.04 12.43
CA GLY A 437 0.28 29.05 12.75
C GLY A 437 -0.18 28.19 11.57
N TYR A 438 0.73 27.90 10.63
CA TYR A 438 0.48 27.06 9.46
C TYR A 438 1.65 26.09 9.22
N PRO A 439 1.43 24.76 9.16
CA PRO A 439 0.16 24.04 9.33
C PRO A 439 -0.58 24.32 10.65
N SER A 440 -1.90 24.09 10.66
CA SER A 440 -2.74 24.40 11.83
C SER A 440 -2.29 23.60 13.07
N PRO A 441 -2.03 24.25 14.23
CA PRO A 441 -1.65 23.55 15.46
C PRO A 441 -2.70 22.53 15.91
N THR A 442 -4.00 22.87 15.82
CA THR A 442 -5.11 21.97 16.17
C THR A 442 -5.13 20.72 15.29
N LEU A 443 -4.93 20.91 13.98
CA LEU A 443 -4.91 19.80 13.01
C LEU A 443 -3.68 18.90 13.19
N THR A 444 -2.54 19.50 13.54
CA THR A 444 -1.28 18.80 13.82
C THR A 444 -1.39 17.97 15.10
N ALA A 445 -1.93 18.55 16.18
CA ALA A 445 -2.19 17.86 17.43
C ALA A 445 -3.18 16.69 17.25
N GLU A 446 -4.19 16.84 16.38
CA GLU A 446 -5.13 15.77 16.02
C GLU A 446 -4.45 14.64 15.23
N MET A 447 -3.52 14.94 14.31
CA MET A 447 -2.76 13.89 13.60
C MET A 447 -1.85 13.11 14.55
N HIS A 448 -1.17 13.78 15.48
CA HIS A 448 -0.43 13.10 16.56
C HIS A 448 -1.37 12.26 17.45
N HIS A 449 -2.54 12.80 17.82
CA HIS A 449 -3.52 12.09 18.65
C HIS A 449 -4.03 10.80 17.97
N GLN A 450 -4.37 10.84 16.68
CA GLN A 450 -4.79 9.65 15.93
C GLN A 450 -3.66 8.61 15.83
N LEU A 451 -2.40 9.05 15.70
CA LEU A 451 -1.25 8.16 15.66
C LEU A 451 -1.01 7.43 17.00
N GLU A 452 -1.09 8.15 18.13
CA GLU A 452 -0.99 7.54 19.46
C GLU A 452 -2.20 6.69 19.81
N GLN A 453 -3.40 7.08 19.39
CA GLN A 453 -4.59 6.23 19.50
C GLN A 453 -4.40 4.92 18.74
N TRP A 454 -3.88 4.95 17.51
CA TRP A 454 -3.58 3.73 16.76
C TRP A 454 -2.57 2.86 17.50
N ARG A 455 -1.46 3.44 18.00
CA ARG A 455 -0.41 2.73 18.73
C ARG A 455 -0.94 2.06 20.00
N THR A 456 -1.74 2.78 20.79
CA THR A 456 -2.29 2.30 22.07
C THR A 456 -3.43 1.29 21.92
N ASN A 457 -4.15 1.30 20.79
CA ASN A 457 -5.21 0.32 20.49
C ASN A 457 -4.71 -0.93 19.74
N LEU A 458 -3.40 -1.07 19.49
CA LEU A 458 -2.84 -2.34 18.99
C LEU A 458 -3.12 -3.47 19.99
N PRO A 459 -3.45 -4.70 19.54
CA PRO A 459 -3.54 -5.88 20.41
C PRO A 459 -2.24 -6.10 21.18
N SER A 460 -2.31 -6.66 22.39
CA SER A 460 -1.15 -6.81 23.28
C SER A 460 0.04 -7.57 22.68
N SER A 461 -0.21 -8.48 21.74
CA SER A 461 0.86 -9.20 21.01
C SER A 461 1.58 -8.35 19.96
N LEU A 462 1.00 -7.22 19.54
CA LEU A 462 1.52 -6.29 18.52
C LEU A 462 1.93 -4.93 19.09
N GLN A 463 1.68 -4.68 20.38
CA GLN A 463 2.21 -3.51 21.08
C GLN A 463 3.74 -3.60 21.15
N PHE A 464 4.41 -2.45 21.03
CA PHE A 464 5.87 -2.35 21.03
C PHE A 464 6.36 -1.17 21.85
N ALA A 465 7.45 -1.38 22.59
CA ALA A 465 8.16 -0.31 23.29
C ALA A 465 9.27 0.33 22.43
N ASP A 466 9.64 1.58 22.73
CA ASP A 466 10.64 2.33 21.96
C ASP A 466 12.06 1.74 22.05
N ASN A 467 12.35 0.93 23.08
CA ASN A 467 13.65 0.28 23.31
C ASN A 467 13.59 -1.25 23.23
N GLU A 468 12.53 -1.82 22.65
CA GLU A 468 12.36 -3.27 22.55
C GLU A 468 13.33 -3.87 21.53
N ASN A 469 14.06 -4.92 21.93
CA ASN A 469 15.04 -5.59 21.10
C ASN A 469 14.40 -6.72 20.28
N VAL A 470 14.75 -6.85 19.00
CA VAL A 470 13.98 -7.66 18.03
C VAL A 470 14.56 -9.07 17.84
N ASP A 471 15.74 -9.35 18.38
CA ASP A 471 16.53 -10.55 18.09
C ASP A 471 15.89 -11.88 18.56
N ASP A 472 15.00 -11.87 19.55
CA ASP A 472 14.28 -13.08 20.05
C ASP A 472 13.06 -13.47 19.18
N SER A 473 13.06 -13.15 17.89
CA SER A 473 11.91 -13.40 17.00
C SER A 473 11.91 -14.81 16.40
N ALA A 474 10.77 -15.50 16.46
CA ALA A 474 10.66 -16.92 16.09
C ALA A 474 10.81 -17.24 14.58
N SER A 475 10.66 -16.26 13.68
CA SER A 475 10.79 -16.46 12.23
C SER A 475 11.00 -15.14 11.47
N PRO A 476 11.40 -15.16 10.19
CA PRO A 476 11.51 -13.97 9.35
C PRO A 476 10.24 -13.10 9.33
N ALA A 477 9.06 -13.73 9.31
CA ALA A 477 7.79 -13.00 9.34
C ALA A 477 7.55 -12.26 10.65
N HIS A 478 7.96 -12.82 11.80
CA HIS A 478 7.85 -12.15 13.10
C HIS A 478 8.77 -10.93 13.19
N VAL A 479 10.01 -11.05 12.72
CA VAL A 479 10.96 -9.92 12.61
C VAL A 479 10.33 -8.81 11.77
N ILE A 480 9.87 -9.15 10.56
CA ILE A 480 9.29 -8.20 9.60
C ILE A 480 8.02 -7.56 10.19
N ALA A 481 7.12 -8.32 10.80
CA ALA A 481 5.87 -7.79 11.35
C ALA A 481 6.11 -6.78 12.48
N LYS A 482 6.97 -7.12 13.45
CA LYS A 482 7.37 -6.19 14.53
C LYS A 482 8.04 -4.94 13.97
N ALA A 483 8.97 -5.11 13.03
CA ALA A 483 9.69 -4.01 12.42
C ALA A 483 8.76 -3.08 11.60
N MET A 484 7.82 -3.64 10.85
CA MET A 484 6.90 -2.89 9.98
C MET A 484 5.98 -1.95 10.76
N LEU A 485 5.34 -2.41 11.85
CA LEU A 485 4.45 -1.53 12.63
C LEU A 485 5.22 -0.40 13.32
N ARG A 486 6.37 -0.72 13.92
CA ARG A 486 7.22 0.28 14.58
C ARG A 486 7.82 1.28 13.58
N SER A 487 8.23 0.83 12.39
CA SER A 487 8.71 1.72 11.34
C SER A 487 7.59 2.61 10.79
N ARG A 488 6.38 2.06 10.60
CA ARG A 488 5.20 2.85 10.17
C ARG A 488 4.89 4.01 11.14
N TYR A 489 4.91 3.75 12.44
CA TYR A 489 4.74 4.77 13.47
C TYR A 489 5.78 5.91 13.36
N LEU A 490 7.06 5.55 13.21
CA LEU A 490 8.16 6.51 13.03
C LEU A 490 8.02 7.31 11.72
N VAL A 491 7.70 6.64 10.61
CA VAL A 491 7.36 7.23 9.31
C VAL A 491 6.23 8.24 9.43
N ALA A 492 5.16 7.95 10.19
CA ALA A 492 4.07 8.89 10.41
C ALA A 492 4.52 10.13 11.21
N LYS A 493 5.31 9.98 12.29
CA LYS A 493 5.89 11.12 13.01
C LYS A 493 6.75 12.00 12.10
N PHE A 494 7.61 11.39 11.28
CA PHE A 494 8.41 12.10 10.28
C PHE A 494 7.54 12.87 9.27
N HIS A 495 6.51 12.22 8.72
CA HIS A 495 5.62 12.86 7.77
C HIS A 495 4.74 13.96 8.37
N ILE A 496 4.45 13.96 9.68
CA ILE A 496 3.80 15.08 10.39
C ILE A 496 4.75 16.28 10.51
N GLY A 497 6.03 16.06 10.86
CA GLY A 497 7.02 17.14 11.00
C GLY A 497 7.54 17.72 9.68
N ARG A 498 7.53 16.95 8.58
CA ARG A 498 8.12 17.36 7.28
C ARG A 498 7.56 18.67 6.69
N PRO A 499 6.25 19.00 6.77
CA PRO A 499 5.73 20.31 6.38
C PRO A 499 6.28 21.48 7.22
N PHE A 500 6.52 21.27 8.53
CA PHE A 500 7.20 22.27 9.37
C PHE A 500 8.66 22.43 8.97
N LEU A 501 9.32 21.35 8.57
CA LEU A 501 10.69 21.41 8.06
C LEU A 501 10.77 22.17 6.73
N TYR A 502 9.79 21.99 5.83
CA TYR A 502 9.65 22.84 4.64
C TYR A 502 9.52 24.32 5.05
N LYS A 503 8.63 24.63 6.01
CA LYS A 503 8.41 25.99 6.49
C LYS A 503 9.67 26.60 7.11
N ALA A 504 10.40 25.89 7.97
CA ALA A 504 11.63 26.37 8.59
C ALA A 504 12.74 26.67 7.56
N LEU A 505 12.83 25.87 6.50
CA LEU A 505 13.80 26.08 5.41
C LEU A 505 13.45 27.26 4.48
N HIS A 506 12.16 27.60 4.28
CA HIS A 506 11.73 28.61 3.31
C HIS A 506 11.26 29.93 3.94
N ALA A 507 10.74 29.89 5.17
CA ALA A 507 10.18 31.03 5.90
C ALA A 507 10.59 30.99 7.40
N PRO A 508 11.89 30.99 7.73
CA PRO A 508 12.35 30.93 9.12
C PRO A 508 11.83 32.10 9.98
N GLY A 509 11.66 33.29 9.37
CA GLY A 509 11.09 34.47 10.05
C GLY A 509 9.62 34.32 10.48
N HIS A 510 8.88 33.35 9.92
CA HIS A 510 7.50 33.02 10.30
C HIS A 510 7.41 31.70 11.11
N THR A 511 8.55 31.12 11.50
CA THR A 511 8.64 29.83 12.20
C THR A 511 8.83 30.03 13.69
N THR A 512 7.88 29.54 14.48
CA THR A 512 7.82 29.68 15.94
C THR A 512 8.59 28.57 16.66
N ASP A 513 8.95 28.79 17.93
CA ASP A 513 9.67 27.79 18.74
C ASP A 513 8.89 26.47 18.93
N SER A 514 7.55 26.50 18.84
CA SER A 514 6.71 25.30 18.76
C SER A 514 6.87 24.55 17.44
N GLU A 515 6.97 25.27 16.32
CA GLU A 515 7.13 24.66 14.99
C GLU A 515 8.53 24.06 14.83
N TYR A 516 9.59 24.65 15.41
CA TYR A 516 10.91 24.01 15.50
C TYR A 516 10.88 22.70 16.32
N ARG A 517 10.01 22.57 17.34
CA ARG A 517 9.84 21.29 18.06
C ARG A 517 9.14 20.24 17.21
N GLU A 518 8.18 20.61 16.36
CA GLU A 518 7.59 19.70 15.37
C GLU A 518 8.64 19.23 14.32
N VAL A 519 9.59 20.12 13.95
CA VAL A 519 10.74 19.72 13.12
C VAL A 519 11.62 18.72 13.86
N GLN A 520 11.99 18.99 15.12
CA GLN A 520 12.84 18.10 15.92
C GLN A 520 12.21 16.72 16.13
N GLU A 521 10.92 16.65 16.50
CA GLU A 521 10.20 15.38 16.65
C GLU A 521 9.97 14.66 15.31
N GLY A 522 9.81 15.41 14.22
CA GLY A 522 9.77 14.88 12.86
C GLY A 522 11.11 14.25 12.43
N LEU A 523 12.22 14.96 12.61
CA LEU A 523 13.57 14.45 12.31
C LEU A 523 13.91 13.23 13.18
N ARG A 524 13.54 13.25 14.46
CA ARG A 524 13.66 12.08 15.36
C ARG A 524 12.80 10.91 14.90
N GLY A 525 11.58 11.17 14.41
CA GLY A 525 10.73 10.17 13.75
C GLY A 525 11.32 9.64 12.44
N GLY A 526 12.18 10.41 11.77
CA GLY A 526 12.90 9.99 10.57
C GLY A 526 14.08 9.04 10.83
N MET A 527 14.41 8.76 12.10
CA MET A 527 15.59 7.97 12.46
C MET A 527 15.29 6.51 12.80
N PHE A 528 16.29 5.66 12.56
CA PHE A 528 16.39 4.29 13.09
C PHE A 528 15.15 3.42 12.85
N TRP A 529 14.59 3.49 11.64
CA TRP A 529 13.45 2.68 11.22
C TRP A 529 13.81 1.18 11.23
N PRO A 530 13.18 0.34 12.07
CA PRO A 530 13.56 -1.07 12.22
C PRO A 530 13.55 -1.90 10.92
N THR A 531 12.74 -1.56 9.92
CA THR A 531 12.73 -2.20 8.59
C THR A 531 14.03 -2.02 7.82
N THR A 532 14.85 -1.05 8.21
CA THR A 532 16.13 -0.69 7.57
C THR A 532 17.32 -0.95 8.50
N MET A 533 17.16 -1.82 9.51
CA MET A 533 18.19 -2.18 10.48
C MET A 533 18.21 -3.67 10.81
N GLY A 534 19.29 -4.13 11.46
CA GLY A 534 19.38 -5.44 12.11
C GLY A 534 19.09 -6.63 11.20
N LEU A 535 18.15 -7.48 11.61
CA LEU A 535 17.73 -8.64 10.83
C LEU A 535 16.99 -8.28 9.53
N CYS A 536 16.31 -7.13 9.45
CA CYS A 536 15.58 -6.74 8.23
C CYS A 536 16.51 -6.39 7.07
N THR A 537 17.66 -5.76 7.33
CA THR A 537 18.67 -5.46 6.29
C THR A 537 19.55 -6.64 5.93
N ARG A 538 19.58 -7.70 6.75
CA ARG A 538 20.11 -9.01 6.36
C ARG A 538 19.14 -9.73 5.43
N MET A 539 17.87 -9.82 5.81
CA MET A 539 16.82 -10.54 5.07
C MET A 539 16.19 -9.74 3.92
N GLN A 540 17.03 -9.18 3.04
CA GLN A 540 16.55 -8.36 1.91
C GLN A 540 15.69 -9.14 0.93
N SER A 541 15.75 -10.48 0.89
CA SER A 541 14.89 -11.29 0.03
C SER A 541 13.41 -11.34 0.48
N ALA A 542 13.09 -10.88 1.70
CA ALA A 542 11.72 -10.80 2.21
C ALA A 542 11.28 -9.40 2.68
N LEU A 543 12.18 -8.42 2.72
CA LEU A 543 11.88 -7.05 3.18
C LEU A 543 10.72 -6.44 2.34
N PRO A 544 9.55 -6.11 2.93
CA PRO A 544 8.46 -5.50 2.17
C PRO A 544 8.84 -4.08 1.74
N LEU A 545 8.34 -3.63 0.58
CA LEU A 545 8.45 -2.24 0.11
C LEU A 545 9.90 -1.70 -0.07
N LYS A 546 10.90 -2.56 -0.32
CA LYS A 546 12.33 -2.16 -0.48
C LYS A 546 12.54 -0.88 -1.28
N PHE A 547 11.88 -0.77 -2.42
CA PHE A 547 11.96 0.41 -3.28
C PHE A 547 11.49 1.68 -2.56
N GLY A 548 10.31 1.64 -1.91
CA GLY A 548 9.78 2.76 -1.15
C GLY A 548 10.65 3.13 0.06
N TRP A 549 11.30 2.17 0.73
CA TRP A 549 12.30 2.47 1.76
C TRP A 549 13.50 3.23 1.18
N CYS A 550 14.00 2.85 0.00
CA CYS A 550 15.10 3.56 -0.67
C CYS A 550 14.71 4.98 -1.08
N SER A 551 13.53 5.17 -1.70
CA SER A 551 12.97 6.50 -1.99
C SER A 551 12.90 7.36 -0.74
N GLN A 552 12.42 6.78 0.37
CA GLN A 552 12.27 7.49 1.63
C GLN A 552 13.60 7.84 2.29
N CYS A 553 14.60 6.96 2.19
CA CYS A 553 15.96 7.24 2.62
C CYS A 553 16.60 8.38 1.79
N PHE A 554 16.39 8.40 0.46
CA PHE A 554 16.93 9.44 -0.42
C PHE A 554 16.53 10.85 0.01
N GLY A 555 15.22 11.12 0.15
CA GLY A 555 14.77 12.44 0.59
C GLY A 555 15.19 12.78 2.01
N GLN A 556 15.32 11.79 2.91
CA GLN A 556 15.80 12.03 4.27
C GLN A 556 17.27 12.44 4.32
N VAL A 557 18.16 11.78 3.57
CA VAL A 557 19.57 12.20 3.47
C VAL A 557 19.67 13.66 3.03
N LEU A 558 18.89 14.08 2.02
CA LEU A 558 18.81 15.47 1.58
C LEU A 558 18.33 16.42 2.69
N LEU A 559 17.29 16.04 3.44
CA LEU A 559 16.77 16.85 4.55
C LEU A 559 17.79 17.00 5.67
N PHE A 560 18.44 15.92 6.13
CA PHE A 560 19.48 16.00 7.15
C PHE A 560 20.67 16.86 6.69
N HIS A 561 21.15 16.69 5.45
CA HIS A 561 22.24 17.52 4.90
C HIS A 561 21.84 19.00 4.74
N ALA A 562 20.57 19.30 4.40
CA ALA A 562 20.06 20.66 4.27
C ALA A 562 19.86 21.33 5.65
N VAL A 563 19.34 20.61 6.64
CA VAL A 563 19.22 21.13 8.02
C VAL A 563 20.61 21.43 8.58
N ALA A 564 21.58 20.52 8.44
CA ALA A 564 22.95 20.72 8.93
C ALA A 564 23.69 21.91 8.29
N ARG A 565 23.34 22.25 7.04
CA ARG A 565 23.92 23.38 6.29
C ARG A 565 23.06 24.65 6.32
N SER A 566 21.89 24.61 6.98
CA SER A 566 20.99 25.77 7.08
C SER A 566 21.71 26.97 7.67
N PRO A 567 21.50 28.21 7.16
CA PRO A 567 22.03 29.41 7.80
C PRO A 567 21.41 29.67 9.18
N ASP A 568 20.17 29.24 9.40
CA ASP A 568 19.44 29.41 10.67
C ASP A 568 20.00 28.51 11.78
N PRO A 569 20.50 29.07 12.89
CA PRO A 569 20.95 28.30 14.05
C PRO A 569 19.85 27.46 14.70
N LYS A 570 18.61 27.98 14.81
CA LYS A 570 17.51 27.26 15.46
C LYS A 570 17.18 25.98 14.72
N LEU A 571 17.11 26.03 13.39
CA LEU A 571 16.94 24.83 12.56
C LEU A 571 18.08 23.83 12.75
N ARG A 572 19.35 24.27 12.80
CA ARG A 572 20.49 23.36 13.06
C ARG A 572 20.39 22.66 14.42
N GLU A 573 19.91 23.35 15.44
CA GLU A 573 19.69 22.80 16.79
C GLU A 573 18.57 21.74 16.86
N THR A 574 17.70 21.64 15.84
CA THR A 574 16.70 20.55 15.76
C THR A 574 17.29 19.19 15.37
N LEU A 575 18.56 19.11 14.96
CA LEU A 575 19.19 17.85 14.55
C LEU A 575 19.28 16.87 15.73
N PRO A 576 18.68 15.67 15.62
CA PRO A 576 18.79 14.64 16.64
C PRO A 576 20.22 14.05 16.71
N GLU A 577 20.60 13.58 17.90
CA GLU A 577 21.85 12.85 18.11
C GLU A 577 21.90 11.57 17.24
N GLY A 578 23.07 11.27 16.67
CA GLY A 578 23.27 10.11 15.80
C GLY A 578 22.83 10.29 14.33
N TRP A 579 22.39 11.48 13.91
CA TRP A 579 21.92 11.68 12.53
C TRP A 579 22.96 11.35 11.45
N GLN A 580 24.25 11.56 11.71
CA GLN A 580 25.32 11.21 10.76
C GLN A 580 25.45 9.69 10.58
N GLU A 581 25.37 8.92 11.68
CA GLU A 581 25.36 7.45 11.63
C GLU A 581 24.14 6.95 10.86
N TRP A 582 22.97 7.55 11.13
CA TRP A 582 21.74 7.24 10.43
C TRP A 582 21.83 7.51 8.91
N VAL A 583 22.47 8.61 8.50
CA VAL A 583 22.77 8.87 7.09
C VAL A 583 23.64 7.76 6.48
N GLN A 584 24.66 7.24 7.20
CA GLN A 584 25.46 6.12 6.69
C GLN A 584 24.63 4.83 6.54
N ILE A 585 23.72 4.54 7.48
CA ILE A 585 22.80 3.39 7.40
C ILE A 585 21.87 3.52 6.19
N MET A 586 21.29 4.71 5.97
CA MET A 586 20.46 5.00 4.80
C MET A 586 21.24 4.85 3.48
N MET A 587 22.45 5.39 3.41
CA MET A 587 23.33 5.25 2.25
C MET A 587 23.65 3.78 1.93
N ALA A 588 24.01 2.98 2.94
CA ALA A 588 24.31 1.56 2.76
C ALA A 588 23.11 0.75 2.22
N LEU A 589 21.88 1.09 2.63
CA LEU A 589 20.67 0.47 2.08
C LEU A 589 20.46 0.84 0.61
N ILE A 590 20.56 2.13 0.26
CA ILE A 590 20.40 2.62 -1.12
C ILE A 590 21.48 2.00 -2.02
N GLU A 591 22.74 1.95 -1.59
CA GLU A 591 23.82 1.29 -2.34
C GLU A 591 23.63 -0.22 -2.50
N SER A 592 23.07 -0.90 -1.49
CA SER A 592 22.75 -2.33 -1.58
C SER A 592 21.67 -2.58 -2.64
N CYS A 593 20.55 -1.87 -2.54
CA CYS A 593 19.41 -2.01 -3.45
C CYS A 593 19.68 -1.45 -4.87
N GLY A 594 20.61 -0.50 -5.02
CA GLY A 594 21.02 0.06 -6.31
C GLY A 594 21.66 -0.96 -7.25
N LYS A 595 22.18 -2.09 -6.73
CA LYS A 595 22.66 -3.21 -7.56
C LYS A 595 21.54 -3.83 -8.41
N ASP A 596 20.32 -3.82 -7.87
CA ASP A 596 19.15 -4.46 -8.45
C ASP A 596 18.15 -3.45 -9.04
N SER A 597 18.43 -2.15 -9.00
CA SER A 597 17.55 -1.08 -9.52
C SER A 597 18.39 0.09 -10.06
N PRO A 598 18.38 0.34 -11.39
CA PRO A 598 19.09 1.48 -11.97
C PRO A 598 18.56 2.85 -11.49
N GLY A 599 17.28 2.94 -11.09
CA GLY A 599 16.73 4.13 -10.45
C GLY A 599 17.37 4.39 -9.09
N ILE A 600 17.44 3.37 -8.22
CA ILE A 600 18.10 3.47 -6.90
C ILE A 600 19.62 3.64 -7.05
N ALA A 601 20.24 3.07 -8.09
CA ALA A 601 21.65 3.34 -8.41
C ALA A 601 21.89 4.82 -8.68
N LYS A 602 21.00 5.47 -9.44
CA LYS A 602 21.07 6.92 -9.70
C LYS A 602 20.87 7.74 -8.43
N ASP A 603 20.02 7.31 -7.52
CA ASP A 603 19.89 7.92 -6.19
C ASP A 603 21.21 7.83 -5.41
N ALA A 604 21.86 6.67 -5.37
CA ALA A 604 23.16 6.49 -4.73
C ALA A 604 24.27 7.37 -5.35
N GLU A 605 24.31 7.49 -6.68
CA GLU A 605 25.24 8.36 -7.39
C GLU A 605 25.03 9.85 -7.04
N LEU A 606 23.77 10.30 -6.98
CA LEU A 606 23.44 11.67 -6.58
C LEU A 606 23.88 11.95 -5.14
N LEU A 607 23.55 11.08 -4.19
CA LEU A 607 23.83 11.29 -2.77
C LEU A 607 25.34 11.30 -2.44
N LYS A 608 26.20 10.80 -3.33
CA LYS A 608 27.67 10.89 -3.21
C LYS A 608 28.24 12.29 -3.46
N LEU A 609 27.41 13.24 -3.90
CA LEU A 609 27.77 14.64 -4.17
C LEU A 609 27.45 15.58 -2.97
N LEU A 610 27.21 15.03 -1.77
CA LEU A 610 26.66 15.72 -0.59
C LEU A 610 27.60 15.80 0.62
#